data_AF-R9MBB1-F1
#
_entry.id   AF-R9MBB1-F1
#
_cell.length_a   1.000
_cell.length_b   1.000
_cell.length_c   1.000
_cell.angle_alpha   90.00
_cell.angle_beta   90.00
_cell.angle_gamma   90.00
#
_symmetry.space_group_name_H-M   'P 1'
#
loop_
_entity.id
_entity.type
_entity.pdbx_description
1 polymer ?
#
loop_
_entity_poly.entity_id
_entity_poly.type
_entity_poly.pdbx_seq_one_letter_code
_entity_poly.pdbx_strand_id
1 'polypeptide(L)'
;MEKKYKKIVCVCISLFIICILTGFIANNLVFADDDTKYESFDTEHETDMSKKEDYQKADLERALQDAIQLIVEGSNPLVSIHNYDLEDHSETTVNVTLYAEPCNEISEESRAAIENMIMGSFNGISKDNISIDIEYTER
;
A
#
# COMPACT_ATOMS: atom_id res chain seq x y z
N MET A 1 -0.68 -10.79 -34.19
CA MET A 1 -1.70 -11.14 -33.17
C MET A 1 -1.39 -10.56 -31.78
N GLU A 2 -0.30 -9.80 -31.60
CA GLU A 2 0.16 -9.31 -30.28
C GLU A 2 -0.68 -8.17 -29.68
N LYS A 3 -1.27 -7.29 -30.51
CA LYS A 3 -2.07 -6.15 -30.02
C LYS A 3 -3.31 -6.56 -29.22
N LYS A 4 -3.87 -7.75 -29.45
CA LYS A 4 -5.04 -8.25 -28.71
C LYS A 4 -4.65 -8.77 -27.32
N TYR A 5 -3.49 -9.41 -27.18
CA TYR A 5 -3.01 -9.94 -25.90
C TYR A 5 -2.61 -8.82 -24.93
N LYS A 6 -1.95 -7.75 -25.40
CA LYS A 6 -1.55 -6.62 -24.54
C LYS A 6 -2.75 -5.93 -23.89
N LYS A 7 -3.86 -5.78 -24.63
CA LYS A 7 -5.11 -5.22 -24.10
C LYS A 7 -5.78 -6.11 -23.05
N ILE A 8 -5.72 -7.43 -23.24
CA ILE A 8 -6.34 -8.39 -22.30
C ILE A 8 -5.56 -8.42 -20.98
N VAL A 9 -4.23 -8.44 -21.03
CA VAL A 9 -3.38 -8.42 -19.82
C VAL A 9 -3.55 -7.13 -19.03
N CYS A 10 -3.56 -5.97 -19.69
CA CYS A 10 -3.80 -4.68 -19.04
C CYS A 10 -5.17 -4.60 -18.35
N VAL A 11 -6.22 -5.17 -18.97
CA VAL A 11 -7.55 -5.25 -18.35
C VAL A 11 -7.56 -6.17 -17.14
N CYS A 12 -6.88 -7.32 -17.18
CA CYS A 12 -6.80 -8.24 -16.05
C CYS A 12 -6.07 -7.62 -14.84
N ILE A 13 -4.95 -6.93 -15.07
CA ILE A 13 -4.21 -6.24 -14.01
C ILE A 13 -5.07 -5.10 -13.43
N SER A 14 -5.72 -4.31 -14.28
CA SER A 14 -6.62 -3.24 -13.82
C SER A 14 -7.79 -3.78 -12.99
N LEU A 15 -8.38 -4.91 -13.40
CA LEU A 15 -9.48 -5.53 -12.66
C LEU A 15 -9.01 -6.10 -11.32
N PHE A 16 -7.79 -6.66 -11.27
CA PHE A 16 -7.19 -7.20 -10.04
C PHE A 16 -6.92 -6.07 -9.03
N ILE A 17 -6.41 -4.93 -9.50
CA ILE A 17 -6.20 -3.73 -8.68
C ILE A 17 -7.53 -3.21 -8.12
N ILE A 18 -8.58 -3.15 -8.92
CA ILE A 18 -9.92 -2.72 -8.46
C ILE A 18 -10.46 -3.67 -7.38
N CYS A 19 -10.27 -4.98 -7.52
CA CYS A 19 -10.70 -5.96 -6.52
C CYS A 19 -9.95 -5.80 -5.18
N ILE A 20 -8.64 -5.54 -5.22
CA ILE A 20 -7.85 -5.27 -4.01
C ILE A 20 -8.31 -3.95 -3.36
N LEU A 21 -8.51 -2.89 -4.14
CA LEU A 21 -8.98 -1.59 -3.64
C LEU A 21 -10.36 -1.68 -2.98
N THR A 22 -11.31 -2.41 -3.59
CA THR A 22 -12.65 -2.59 -3.00
C THR A 22 -12.64 -3.46 -1.75
N GLY A 23 -11.78 -4.49 -1.67
CA GLY A 23 -11.56 -5.26 -0.45
C GLY A 23 -10.90 -4.44 0.67
N PHE A 24 -9.95 -3.58 0.30
CA PHE A 24 -9.24 -2.70 1.22
C PHE A 24 -10.14 -1.62 1.82
N ILE A 25 -10.98 -0.98 0.99
CA ILE A 25 -12.00 -0.02 1.45
C ILE A 25 -13.03 -0.71 2.34
N ALA A 26 -13.47 -1.94 2.02
CA ALA A 26 -14.43 -2.67 2.85
C ALA A 26 -13.84 -3.05 4.23
N ASN A 27 -12.56 -3.45 4.30
CA ASN A 27 -11.92 -3.71 5.58
C ASN A 27 -11.79 -2.43 6.42
N ASN A 28 -11.34 -1.33 5.82
CA ASN A 28 -11.24 -0.05 6.53
C ASN A 28 -12.62 0.50 6.96
N LEU A 29 -13.67 0.25 6.18
CA LEU A 29 -15.04 0.62 6.55
C LEU A 29 -15.59 -0.27 7.69
N VAL A 30 -15.30 -1.58 7.67
CA VAL A 30 -15.66 -2.50 8.76
C VAL A 30 -14.92 -2.10 10.05
N PHE A 31 -13.65 -1.71 9.99
CA PHE A 31 -12.94 -1.20 11.18
C PHE A 31 -13.48 0.14 11.72
N ALA A 32 -14.21 0.90 10.91
CA ALA A 32 -14.86 2.14 11.35
C ALA A 32 -16.23 1.91 12.00
N ASP A 33 -16.88 0.76 11.77
CA ASP A 33 -18.25 0.45 12.22
C ASP A 33 -18.31 -0.73 13.21
N ASP A 34 -17.23 -1.53 13.35
CA ASP A 34 -17.20 -2.64 14.31
C ASP A 34 -16.83 -2.11 15.70
N ASP A 35 -17.87 -1.79 16.45
CA ASP A 35 -17.94 -1.59 17.90
C ASP A 35 -17.58 -2.92 18.63
N THR A 36 -16.43 -3.49 18.28
CA THR A 36 -15.89 -4.70 18.89
C THR A 36 -15.44 -4.35 20.29
N LYS A 37 -16.39 -4.51 21.21
CA LYS A 37 -16.22 -4.60 22.64
C LYS A 37 -15.03 -5.51 22.95
N TYR A 38 -13.86 -4.90 23.06
CA TYR A 38 -12.66 -5.51 23.61
C TYR A 38 -13.02 -5.94 25.02
N GLU A 39 -12.95 -7.24 25.31
CA GLU A 39 -13.00 -7.71 26.69
C GLU A 39 -11.83 -7.08 27.43
N SER A 40 -12.18 -6.06 28.22
CA SER A 40 -11.39 -5.45 29.26
C SER A 40 -10.69 -6.54 30.09
N PHE A 41 -9.38 -6.67 29.91
CA PHE A 41 -8.53 -6.88 31.07
C PHE A 41 -8.18 -5.50 31.59
N ASP A 42 -8.92 -5.09 32.61
CA ASP A 42 -8.71 -3.87 33.37
C ASP A 42 -7.23 -3.71 33.72
N THR A 43 -6.59 -2.69 33.13
CA THR A 43 -5.69 -1.83 33.88
C THR A 43 -5.75 -0.44 33.30
N GLU A 44 -5.97 0.51 34.19
CA GLU A 44 -6.21 1.94 34.00
C GLU A 44 -5.15 2.66 33.14
N HIS A 45 -5.59 3.82 32.63
CA HIS A 45 -4.87 4.92 31.96
C HIS A 45 -4.79 4.87 30.44
N GLU A 46 -5.49 5.84 29.82
CA GLU A 46 -5.20 6.46 28.52
C GLU A 46 -4.34 5.58 27.60
N THR A 47 -4.98 4.69 26.84
CA THR A 47 -4.34 4.06 25.69
C THR A 47 -4.11 5.14 24.63
N ASP A 48 -3.02 5.86 24.86
CA ASP A 48 -2.24 6.76 24.02
C ASP A 48 -2.59 6.61 22.53
N MET A 49 -3.36 7.58 22.00
CA MET A 49 -3.76 7.62 20.58
C MET A 49 -2.56 7.42 19.64
N SER A 50 -1.38 7.88 20.04
CA SER A 50 -0.11 7.66 19.34
C SER A 50 0.22 6.18 19.12
N LYS A 51 -0.04 5.31 20.10
CA LYS A 51 0.21 3.87 19.94
C LYS A 51 -0.74 3.24 18.93
N LYS A 52 -2.00 3.69 18.88
CA LYS A 52 -2.98 3.20 17.91
C LYS A 52 -2.58 3.57 16.48
N GLU A 53 -2.14 4.81 16.28
CA GLU A 53 -1.65 5.31 14.99
C GLU A 53 -0.41 4.54 14.52
N ASP A 54 0.54 4.28 15.41
CA ASP A 54 1.75 3.51 15.09
C ASP A 54 1.42 2.07 14.64
N TYR A 55 0.47 1.40 15.30
CA TYR A 55 0.04 0.07 14.90
C TYR A 55 -0.66 0.07 13.54
N GLN A 56 -1.59 1.02 13.31
CA GLN A 56 -2.30 1.13 12.04
C GLN A 56 -1.36 1.46 10.88
N LYS A 57 -0.40 2.35 11.12
CA LYS A 57 0.67 2.66 10.17
C LYS A 57 1.49 1.42 9.81
N ALA A 58 1.95 0.66 10.80
CA ALA A 58 2.78 -0.52 10.56
C ALA A 58 2.02 -1.63 9.81
N ASP A 59 0.73 -1.82 10.10
CA ASP A 59 -0.11 -2.76 9.37
C ASP A 59 -0.37 -2.29 7.93
N LEU A 60 -0.53 -0.97 7.73
CA LEU A 60 -0.66 -0.37 6.39
C LEU A 60 0.62 -0.53 5.56
N GLU A 61 1.80 -0.28 6.14
CA GLU A 61 3.09 -0.53 5.51
C GLU A 61 3.21 -1.98 5.06
N ARG A 62 2.87 -2.93 5.94
CA ARG A 62 2.90 -4.37 5.62
C ARG A 62 1.93 -4.71 4.48
N ALA A 63 0.70 -4.23 4.54
CA ALA A 63 -0.31 -4.49 3.52
C ALA A 63 0.11 -3.91 2.14
N LEU A 64 0.71 -2.73 2.12
CA LEU A 64 1.24 -2.12 0.90
C LEU A 64 2.41 -2.95 0.34
N GLN A 65 3.32 -3.43 1.18
CA GLN A 65 4.40 -4.32 0.75
C GLN A 65 3.86 -5.59 0.10
N ASP A 66 2.90 -6.26 0.74
CA ASP A 66 2.28 -7.48 0.22
C ASP A 66 1.60 -7.23 -1.13
N ALA A 67 0.91 -6.10 -1.27
CA ALA A 67 0.24 -5.74 -2.52
C ALA A 67 1.22 -5.37 -3.64
N ILE A 68 2.28 -4.62 -3.33
CA ILE A 68 3.33 -4.25 -4.30
C ILE A 68 4.08 -5.50 -4.79
N GLN A 69 4.33 -6.46 -3.91
CA GLN A 69 4.95 -7.74 -4.25
C GLN A 69 4.18 -8.50 -5.34
N LEU A 70 2.84 -8.36 -5.36
CA LEU A 70 1.98 -8.96 -6.38
C LEU A 70 2.01 -8.19 -7.72
N ILE A 71 2.35 -6.90 -7.70
CA ILE A 71 2.51 -6.09 -8.92
C ILE A 71 3.87 -6.34 -9.57
N VAL A 72 4.91 -6.49 -8.75
CA VAL A 72 6.29 -6.69 -9.19
C VAL A 72 6.82 -8.00 -8.61
N GLU A 73 6.48 -9.10 -9.30
CA GLU A 73 6.96 -10.43 -8.94
C GLU A 73 8.50 -10.48 -8.89
N GLY A 74 9.04 -11.13 -7.86
CA GLY A 74 10.49 -11.27 -7.68
C GLY A 74 11.20 -9.99 -7.22
N SER A 75 10.46 -8.92 -6.89
CA SER A 75 11.00 -7.86 -6.04
C SER A 75 10.85 -8.23 -4.55
N ASN A 76 11.46 -7.49 -3.64
CA ASN A 76 11.15 -7.48 -2.22
C ASN A 76 10.89 -6.01 -1.83
N PRO A 77 9.64 -5.57 -1.73
CA PRO A 77 9.33 -4.18 -1.46
C PRO A 77 9.50 -3.84 0.02
N LEU A 78 10.09 -2.67 0.29
CA LEU A 78 10.06 -2.00 1.59
C LEU A 78 9.24 -0.73 1.45
N VAL A 79 8.26 -0.54 2.34
CA VAL A 79 7.42 0.66 2.36
C VAL A 79 7.64 1.40 3.67
N SER A 80 7.78 2.71 3.60
CA SER A 80 7.87 3.59 4.76
C SER A 80 6.93 4.76 4.59
N ILE A 81 6.01 4.91 5.54
CA ILE A 81 5.06 6.01 5.62
C ILE A 81 5.63 7.05 6.60
N HIS A 82 5.55 8.32 6.25
CA HIS A 82 5.88 9.43 7.15
C HIS A 82 4.73 10.43 7.20
N ASN A 83 4.67 11.20 8.30
CA ASN A 83 3.58 12.13 8.60
C ASN A 83 2.20 11.46 8.46
N TYR A 84 2.07 10.28 9.08
CA TYR A 84 0.83 9.54 9.09
C TYR A 84 -0.12 10.17 10.10
N ASP A 85 -1.27 10.61 9.61
CA ASP A 85 -2.39 11.14 10.39
C ASP A 85 -3.64 10.40 9.93
N LEU A 86 -4.51 10.01 10.87
CA LEU A 86 -5.71 9.20 10.58
C LEU A 86 -6.83 9.97 9.91
N GLU A 87 -6.88 11.28 10.11
CA GLU A 87 -7.96 12.15 9.64
C GLU A 87 -7.56 12.87 8.35
N ASP A 88 -6.27 13.17 8.17
CA ASP A 88 -5.76 13.90 7.00
C ASP A 88 -4.44 13.34 6.46
N HIS A 89 -4.48 12.72 5.28
CA HIS A 89 -3.27 12.23 4.61
C HIS A 89 -2.62 13.23 3.64
N SER A 90 -3.02 14.51 3.67
CA SER A 90 -2.52 15.53 2.74
C SER A 90 -1.01 15.77 2.86
N GLU A 91 -0.46 15.68 4.08
CA GLU A 91 0.98 15.81 4.36
C GLU A 91 1.71 14.46 4.44
N THR A 92 0.98 13.35 4.32
CA THR A 92 1.56 12.00 4.33
C THR A 92 2.48 11.83 3.13
N THR A 93 3.65 11.24 3.38
CA THR A 93 4.60 10.84 2.34
C THR A 93 4.86 9.35 2.41
N VAL A 94 4.98 8.71 1.24
CA VAL A 94 5.21 7.27 1.12
C VAL A 94 6.45 7.02 0.30
N ASN A 95 7.42 6.36 0.91
CA ASN A 95 8.64 5.91 0.25
C ASN A 95 8.56 4.41 0.01
N VAL A 96 8.81 3.99 -1.23
CA VAL A 96 8.87 2.59 -1.63
C VAL A 96 10.25 2.29 -2.17
N THR A 97 10.92 1.30 -1.61
CA THR A 97 12.17 0.75 -2.15
C THR A 97 11.91 -0.65 -2.67
N LEU A 98 12.12 -0.85 -3.97
CA LEU A 98 11.95 -2.14 -4.63
C LEU A 98 13.33 -2.80 -4.78
N TYR A 99 13.60 -3.81 -3.95
CA TYR A 99 14.79 -4.64 -4.11
C TYR A 99 14.53 -5.68 -5.19
N ALA A 100 15.15 -5.56 -6.36
CA ALA A 100 14.91 -6.45 -7.50
C ALA A 100 16.19 -7.16 -7.93
N GLU A 101 16.05 -8.37 -8.48
CA GLU A 101 17.17 -9.00 -9.18
C GLU A 101 17.51 -8.22 -10.46
N PRO A 102 18.78 -8.17 -10.89
CA PRO A 102 19.20 -7.42 -12.10
C PRO A 102 18.49 -7.83 -13.41
N CYS A 103 17.87 -9.02 -13.43
CA CYS A 103 17.13 -9.53 -14.58
C CYS A 103 15.64 -9.19 -14.55
N ASN A 104 15.13 -8.65 -13.44
CA ASN A 104 13.74 -8.27 -13.26
C ASN A 104 13.59 -6.75 -13.44
N GLU A 105 13.59 -6.31 -14.70
CA GLU A 105 13.36 -4.92 -15.04
C GLU A 105 11.93 -4.50 -14.66
N ILE A 106 11.83 -3.49 -13.80
CA ILE A 106 10.53 -2.97 -13.37
C ILE A 106 10.03 -1.98 -14.41
N SER A 107 8.91 -2.32 -15.04
CA SER A 107 8.33 -1.49 -16.09
C SER A 107 7.71 -0.19 -15.55
N GLU A 108 7.64 0.84 -16.40
CA GLU A 108 6.88 2.07 -16.11
C GLU A 108 5.38 1.80 -15.85
N GLU A 109 4.81 0.75 -16.47
CA GLU A 109 3.43 0.33 -16.20
C GLU A 109 3.28 -0.20 -14.76
N SER A 110 4.25 -0.96 -14.26
CA SER A 110 4.30 -1.43 -12.88
C SER A 110 4.50 -0.30 -11.88
N ARG A 111 5.40 0.66 -12.19
CA ARG A 111 5.60 1.86 -11.38
C ARG A 111 4.30 2.66 -11.24
N ALA A 112 3.63 2.94 -12.35
CA ALA A 112 2.34 3.64 -12.35
C ALA A 112 1.24 2.86 -11.60
N ALA A 113 1.25 1.52 -11.67
CA ALA A 113 0.31 0.69 -10.91
C ALA A 113 0.53 0.83 -9.39
N ILE A 114 1.79 0.84 -8.93
CA ILE A 114 2.13 1.07 -7.53
C ILE A 114 1.69 2.45 -7.07
N GLU A 115 2.01 3.50 -7.84
CA GLU A 115 1.60 4.89 -7.52
C GLU A 115 0.08 5.01 -7.37
N ASN A 116 -0.68 4.49 -8.34
CA ASN A 116 -2.14 4.55 -8.31
C ASN A 116 -2.73 3.76 -7.15
N MET A 117 -2.13 2.61 -6.80
CA MET A 117 -2.55 1.82 -5.66
C MET A 117 -2.36 2.59 -4.36
N ILE A 118 -1.18 3.21 -4.16
CA ILE A 118 -0.89 4.03 -2.98
C ILE A 118 -1.84 5.23 -2.91
N MET A 119 -2.04 5.96 -4.02
CA MET A 119 -3.01 7.06 -4.06
C MET A 119 -4.44 6.61 -3.71
N GLY A 120 -4.82 5.38 -4.04
CA GLY A 120 -6.11 4.80 -3.67
C GLY A 120 -6.22 4.41 -2.19
N SER A 121 -5.09 4.18 -1.51
CA SER A 121 -5.03 3.82 -0.09
C SER A 121 -5.07 5.03 0.85
N PHE A 122 -4.66 6.22 0.38
CA PHE A 122 -4.65 7.45 1.17
C PHE A 122 -5.57 8.52 0.57
N ASN A 123 -6.58 8.92 1.32
CA ASN A 123 -7.45 10.02 0.90
C ASN A 123 -6.71 11.36 1.00
N GLY A 124 -6.50 12.04 -0.13
CA GLY A 124 -5.91 13.38 -0.17
C GLY A 124 -4.39 13.44 -0.36
N ILE A 125 -3.70 12.30 -0.47
CA ILE A 125 -2.26 12.28 -0.76
C ILE A 125 -1.96 12.85 -2.16
N SER A 126 -0.91 13.67 -2.26
CA SER A 126 -0.39 14.11 -3.56
C SER A 126 0.51 13.04 -4.19
N LYS A 127 0.50 12.94 -5.52
CA LYS A 127 1.45 12.09 -6.25
C LYS A 127 2.90 12.48 -5.94
N ASP A 128 3.18 13.77 -5.74
CA ASP A 128 4.52 14.28 -5.45
C ASP A 128 5.05 13.81 -4.07
N ASN A 129 4.17 13.29 -3.21
CA ASN A 129 4.54 12.75 -1.91
C ASN A 129 4.84 11.24 -1.95
N ILE A 130 4.83 10.63 -3.14
CA ILE A 130 5.13 9.21 -3.34
C ILE A 130 6.49 9.11 -4.05
N SER A 131 7.46 8.46 -3.40
CA SER A 131 8.76 8.14 -4.00
C SER A 131 8.88 6.63 -4.23
N ILE A 132 9.36 6.23 -5.39
CA ILE A 132 9.63 4.83 -5.73
C ILE A 132 11.06 4.69 -6.22
N ASP A 133 11.90 4.11 -5.36
CA ASP A 133 13.29 3.80 -5.63
C ASP A 133 13.45 2.32 -5.99
N ILE A 134 14.38 2.02 -6.89
CA ILE A 134 14.69 0.63 -7.30
C ILE A 134 16.15 0.36 -6.98
N GLU A 135 16.38 -0.67 -6.19
CA GLU A 135 17.71 -1.15 -5.86
C GLU A 135 17.91 -2.55 -6.42
N TYR A 136 18.88 -2.70 -7.32
CA TYR A 136 19.22 -4.02 -7.85
C TYR A 136 20.19 -4.71 -6.91
N THR A 137 19.79 -5.87 -6.37
CA THR A 137 20.67 -6.65 -5.49
C THR A 137 21.88 -7.14 -6.27
N GLU A 138 23.09 -6.86 -5.79
CA GLU A 138 24.33 -7.37 -6.39
C GLU A 138 24.36 -8.90 -6.33
N ARG A 139 24.99 -9.53 -7.34
CA ARG A 139 25.12 -11.00 -7.46
C ARG A 139 26.07 -11.60 -6.43
#